data_AF-A0A0D2SE31-F1
#
_entry.id   AF-A0A0D2SE31-F1
#
_cell.length_a   1.000
_cell.length_b   1.000
_cell.length_c   1.000
_cell.angle_alpha   90.00
_cell.angle_beta   90.00
_cell.angle_gamma   90.00
#
_symmetry.space_group_name_H-M   'P 1'
#
loop_
_entity.id
_entity.type
_entity.pdbx_description
1 polymer ?
#
loop_
_entity_poly.entity_id
_entity_poly.type
_entity_poly.pdbx_seq_one_letter_code
_entity_poly.pdbx_strand_id
1 'polypeptide(L)' 'LIPFGAGRRICPGILFALPNVELPLAQLLFHFDWKFPGGMKQEDMDMTEKFGVSMKRENDLVLVPSPYHASITIA' A
#
# COMPACT_ATOMS: atom_id res chain seq x y z
N LEU A 1 -11.29 -16.43 -0.46
CA LEU A 1 -10.19 -15.83 0.33
C LEU A 1 -10.75 -15.36 1.66
N ILE A 2 -10.14 -15.77 2.79
CA ILE A 2 -10.54 -15.37 4.15
C ILE A 2 -9.30 -14.80 4.85
N PRO A 3 -8.89 -13.56 4.54
CA PRO A 3 -7.58 -13.02 4.93
C PRO A 3 -7.38 -12.93 6.45
N PHE A 4 -8.48 -12.85 7.21
CA PHE A 4 -8.48 -12.77 8.67
C PHE A 4 -8.91 -14.07 9.34
N GLY A 5 -9.10 -15.16 8.59
CA GLY A 5 -9.66 -16.41 9.11
C GLY A 5 -11.16 -16.31 9.46
N ALA A 6 -11.72 -17.37 10.01
CA ALA A 6 -13.14 -17.48 10.35
C ALA A 6 -13.37 -18.34 11.60
N GLY A 7 -14.57 -18.27 12.17
CA GLY A 7 -15.00 -19.07 13.32
C GLY A 7 -14.39 -18.61 14.64
N ARG A 8 -14.26 -19.54 15.60
CA ARG A 8 -13.84 -19.24 16.99
C ARG A 8 -12.41 -18.73 17.15
N ARG A 9 -11.57 -18.85 16.11
CA ARG A 9 -10.17 -18.39 16.09
C ARG A 9 -9.93 -17.37 14.97
N ILE A 10 -10.97 -16.64 14.57
CA ILE A 10 -10.83 -15.50 13.66
C ILE A 10 -9.86 -14.47 14.25
N CYS A 11 -9.14 -13.75 13.38
CA CYS A 11 -8.25 -12.68 13.79
C CYS A 11 -9.03 -11.66 14.65
N PRO A 12 -8.68 -11.46 15.93
CA PRO A 12 -9.38 -10.52 16.79
C PRO A 12 -9.15 -9.07 16.36
N GLY A 13 -8.14 -8.81 15.52
CA GLY A 13 -7.76 -7.48 15.04
C GLY A 13 -8.48 -7.00 13.78
N ILE A 14 -9.45 -7.74 13.21
CA ILE A 14 -10.07 -7.37 11.92
C ILE A 14 -10.67 -5.95 11.91
N LEU A 15 -11.44 -5.60 12.95
CA LEU A 15 -12.07 -4.28 13.04
C LEU A 15 -11.07 -3.16 13.33
N PHE A 16 -9.91 -3.50 13.91
CA PHE A 16 -8.81 -2.55 14.11
C PHE A 16 -8.02 -2.36 12.81
N ALA A 17 -7.75 -3.43 12.07
CA ALA A 17 -6.92 -3.40 10.87
C ALA A 17 -7.52 -2.55 9.75
N LEU A 18 -8.84 -2.64 9.51
CA LEU A 18 -9.52 -1.93 8.43
C LEU A 18 -9.25 -0.41 8.43
N PRO A 19 -9.63 0.36 9.47
CA PRO A 19 -9.39 1.80 9.47
C PRO A 19 -7.90 2.16 9.47
N ASN A 20 -7.05 1.32 10.08
CA ASN A 20 -5.60 1.55 10.13
C ASN A 20 -4.91 1.31 8.78
N VAL A 21 -5.53 0.57 7.86
CA VAL A 21 -5.03 0.41 6.50
C VAL A 21 -5.69 1.42 5.57
N GLU A 22 -7.01 1.55 5.63
CA GLU A 22 -7.79 2.37 4.70
C GLU A 22 -7.48 3.86 4.81
N LEU A 23 -7.48 4.43 6.01
CA LEU A 23 -7.29 5.88 6.18
C LEU A 23 -5.88 6.34 5.78
N PRO A 24 -4.78 5.73 6.27
CA PRO A 24 -3.45 6.14 5.85
C PRO A 24 -3.21 5.92 4.35
N LEU A 25 -3.72 4.82 3.78
CA LEU A 25 -3.61 4.57 2.35
C LEU A 25 -4.35 5.64 1.53
N ALA A 26 -5.57 6.00 1.93
CA ALA A 26 -6.33 7.06 1.28
C ALA A 26 -5.58 8.40 1.34
N GLN A 27 -4.99 8.75 2.49
CA GLN A 27 -4.20 9.98 2.63
C GLN A 27 -2.95 9.97 1.73
N LEU A 28 -2.23 8.85 1.66
CA LEU A 28 -1.04 8.70 0.81
C LEU A 28 -1.38 8.82 -0.68
N LEU A 29 -2.51 8.25 -1.11
CA LEU A 29 -2.94 8.29 -2.51
C LEU A 29 -3.60 9.62 -2.92
N PHE A 30 -4.27 10.29 -1.98
CA PHE A 30 -4.94 11.56 -2.27
C PHE A 30 -3.97 12.75 -2.34
N HIS A 31 -2.94 12.75 -1.48
CA HIS A 31 -2.04 13.90 -1.35
C HIS A 31 -0.78 13.82 -2.21
N PHE A 32 -0.44 12.66 -2.77
CA PHE A 32 0.82 12.49 -3.48
C PHE A 32 0.66 11.72 -4.79
N ASP A 33 1.29 12.27 -5.83
CA ASP A 33 1.68 11.49 -6.99
C ASP A 33 2.95 10.72 -6.66
N TRP A 34 2.96 9.42 -6.94
CA TRP A 34 4.08 8.53 -6.63
C TRP A 34 4.88 8.21 -7.88
N LYS A 35 6.21 8.34 -7.80
CA LYS A 35 7.13 8.00 -8.90
C LYS A 35 8.23 7.09 -8.39
N PHE A 36 8.75 6.22 -9.26
CA PHE A 36 9.97 5.48 -8.93
C PHE A 36 11.20 6.39 -9.03
N PRO A 37 12.22 6.17 -8.19
CA PRO A 37 13.50 6.83 -8.35
C PRO A 37 14.14 6.44 -9.68
N GLY A 38 14.87 7.38 -10.29
CA GLY A 38 15.70 7.08 -11.47
C GLY A 38 14.95 6.70 -12.75
N GLY A 39 13.63 6.93 -12.83
CA GLY A 39 12.85 6.66 -14.05
C GLY A 39 12.54 5.18 -14.29
N MET A 40 12.72 4.33 -13.28
CA MET A 40 12.29 2.93 -13.29
C MET A 40 10.79 2.82 -13.62
N LYS A 41 10.42 1.82 -14.41
CA LYS A 41 9.02 1.55 -14.76
C LYS A 41 8.42 0.52 -13.81
N GLN A 42 7.09 0.43 -13.81
CA GLN A 42 6.37 -0.56 -13.00
C GLN A 42 6.77 -2.01 -13.33
N GLU A 43 7.09 -2.30 -14.59
CA GLU A 43 7.53 -3.62 -15.08
C GLU A 43 8.89 -4.05 -14.53
N ASP A 44 9.71 -3.10 -14.06
CA ASP A 44 11.01 -3.38 -13.46
C ASP A 44 10.90 -3.72 -11.95
N MET A 45 9.69 -3.69 -11.39
CA MET A 45 9.48 -3.91 -9.96
C MET A 45 9.62 -5.39 -9.59
N ASP A 46 10.63 -5.71 -8.79
CA ASP A 46 10.81 -7.05 -8.23
C ASP A 46 9.74 -7.35 -7.15
N MET A 47 8.90 -8.33 -7.45
CA MET A 47 7.83 -8.84 -6.59
C MET A 47 8.21 -10.16 -5.91
N THR A 48 9.47 -10.57 -5.97
CA THR A 48 9.97 -11.74 -5.24
C THR A 48 9.69 -11.58 -3.75
N GLU A 49 9.18 -12.62 -3.12
CA GLU A 49 8.76 -12.61 -1.72
C GLU A 49 9.80 -13.30 -0.83
N LYS A 50 9.98 -12.75 0.38
CA LYS A 50 10.73 -13.37 1.46
C LYS A 50 9.79 -14.23 2.30
N PHE A 51 10.08 -15.52 2.39
CA PHE A 51 9.34 -16.42 3.28
C PHE A 51 9.74 -16.21 4.75
N GLY A 52 8.74 -16.16 5.63
CA GLY A 52 8.89 -15.93 7.07
C GLY A 52 7.55 -16.03 7.80
N VAL A 53 7.47 -15.44 9.00
CA VAL A 53 6.23 -15.38 9.81
C VAL A 53 5.10 -14.65 9.06
N SER A 54 5.45 -13.67 8.25
CA SER A 54 4.58 -13.00 7.28
C SER A 54 5.21 -13.07 5.90
N MET A 55 4.39 -13.03 4.84
CA MET A 55 4.87 -12.84 3.47
C MET A 55 5.11 -11.35 3.23
N LYS A 56 6.33 -10.99 2.87
CA LYS A 56 6.70 -9.63 2.47
C LYS A 56 7.54 -9.68 1.21
N ARG A 57 7.68 -8.55 0.50
CA ARG A 57 8.66 -8.44 -0.59
C ARG A 57 10.08 -8.66 -0.06
N GLU A 58 10.91 -9.29 -0.87
CA GLU A 58 12.34 -9.47 -0.57
C GLU A 58 13.03 -8.11 -0.51
N ASN A 59 12.70 -7.23 -1.45
CA ASN A 59 13.21 -5.87 -1.56
C ASN A 59 12.14 -4.83 -1.20
N ASP A 60 12.55 -3.77 -0.50
CA ASP A 60 11.64 -2.69 -0.08
C ASP A 60 11.07 -1.92 -1.27
N LEU A 61 9.83 -1.44 -1.13
CA LEU A 61 9.23 -0.52 -2.09
C LEU A 61 9.81 0.88 -1.90
N VAL A 62 10.57 1.37 -2.87
CA VAL A 62 11.10 2.73 -2.85
C VAL A 62 10.34 3.58 -3.85
N LEU A 63 9.70 4.64 -3.36
CA LEU A 63 8.98 5.62 -4.15
C LEU A 63 9.32 7.04 -3.69
N VAL A 64 9.22 7.98 -4.62
CA VAL A 64 9.37 9.42 -4.37
C VAL A 64 8.00 10.07 -4.46
N PRO A 65 7.47 10.64 -3.35
CA PRO A 65 6.22 11.38 -3.37
C PRO A 65 6.42 12.79 -3.93
N SER A 66 5.50 13.23 -4.78
CA SER A 66 5.34 14.65 -5.14
C SER A 66 3.93 15.11 -4.76
N PRO A 67 3.75 16.27 -4.12
CA PRO A 67 2.42 16.77 -3.76
C PRO A 67 1.47 16.77 -4.96
N TYR A 68 0.31 16.13 -4.80
CA TYR A 68 -0.73 16.15 -5.81
C TYR A 68 -1.36 17.55 -5.86
N HIS A 69 -1.19 18.21 -6.99
CA HIS A 69 -1.87 19.47 -7.26
C HIS A 69 -3.12 19.18 -8.07
N ALA A 70 -4.26 19.10 -7.39
CA ALA A 70 -5.55 19.15 -8.07
C ALA A 70 -5.60 20.47 -8.85
N SER A 71 -5.59 20.39 -10.18
CA SER A 71 -5.97 21.52 -11.01
C SER A 71 -7.45 21.76 -10.72
N ILE A 72 -7.75 22.69 -9.81
CA ILE A 72 -9.10 23.21 -9.62
C ILE A 72 -9.37 24.04 -10.87
N THR A 73 -9.71 23.37 -11.98
CA THR A 73 -10.37 24.03 -13.10
C THR A 73 -11.80 24.24 -12.62
N ILE A 74 -12.05 25.41 -12.07
CA ILE A 74 -13.41 25.92 -11.89
C ILE A 74 -13.98 26.05 -13.30
N ALA A 75 -14.89 25.14 -13.67
CA ALA A 75 -15.78 25.32 -14.81
C ALA A 75 -17.04 26.07 -14.33
#